data_AF-A0A5C6CTB7-F1
#
_entry.id   AF-A0A5C6CTB7-F1
#
_cell.length_a   1.000
_cell.length_b   1.000
_cell.length_c   1.000
_cell.angle_alpha   90.00
_cell.angle_beta   90.00
_cell.angle_gamma   90.00
#
_symmetry.space_group_name_H-M   'P 1'
#
loop_
_entity.id
_entity.type
_entity.pdbx_description
1 polymer ?
#
loop_
_entity_poly.entity_id
_entity_poly.type
_entity_poly.pdbx_seq_one_letter_code
_entity_poly.pdbx_strand_id
1 'polypeptide(L)'
;MNEFNWLKTLAASLMLLTATGTVRAVPTIDGTASVADGYTLLSTQNTDTQFGNVTNPDPIRGFGSEIDQVFGKIEGGRLYVVMAGNMETNFNKLDVYIDSVAGGMNQIDGANLPLDVDGFCCGGSGSTNGAFQNSNGLKFDAGFAADYFLSFTHGFEKLRPDLPDQLEFYAASAHYADMTQGTAGAVVSAGMQLAQRGLPQVLRGSTADFNIDGRVNGEDFLIWQRNFGAMNANRTQGDASGNGMVGGEDLATWQAAYGFDASTTPIDQNYFAPLNDVDNSNSLLGPSLLGLSQGDLIDKNYALGANGGCNVDNSGAGCLTRELEFALPVDVANDPNNTWSHRNMENTIGLQMAFDNSNIAGVNGGPDYFNPTAGDPANVTSGIEFSIPLSQIGNPAALSDIRLSLFVNNGDHNYLANQFSGEGILLGNLGGNGSGGSGAFNDLRDIDLGLFAGNQFVTLTVPALAAAASAVPEPSSLALLAFAATAIIGSRRRKS
;
A
#
# COMPACT_ATOMS: atom_id res chain seq x y z
N MET A 1 40.31 -44.78 46.44
CA MET A 1 40.36 -44.27 45.06
C MET A 1 39.55 -42.99 45.06
N ASN A 2 40.24 -41.85 45.03
CA ASN A 2 39.73 -40.57 45.51
C ASN A 2 38.88 -39.85 44.46
N GLU A 3 37.85 -39.17 44.97
CA GLU A 3 36.79 -38.39 44.31
C GLU A 3 37.27 -37.15 43.54
N PHE A 4 38.50 -37.13 43.01
CA PHE A 4 39.09 -35.95 42.39
C PHE A 4 39.22 -36.00 40.85
N ASN A 5 38.75 -37.09 40.22
CA ASN A 5 38.84 -37.27 38.76
C ASN A 5 37.52 -37.09 37.99
N TRP A 6 36.39 -36.87 38.65
CA TRP A 6 35.10 -36.65 37.95
C TRP A 6 34.86 -35.18 37.57
N LEU A 7 35.54 -34.24 38.23
CA LEU A 7 35.41 -32.80 37.97
C LEU A 7 36.21 -32.30 36.75
N LYS A 8 37.18 -33.07 36.26
CA LYS A 8 38.03 -32.66 35.12
C LYS A 8 37.44 -33.02 33.75
N THR A 9 36.47 -33.91 33.69
CA THR A 9 35.78 -34.29 32.44
C THR A 9 34.51 -33.48 32.18
N LEU A 10 34.04 -32.66 33.13
CA LEU A 10 32.86 -31.81 32.93
C LEU A 10 33.20 -30.38 32.44
N ALA A 11 34.48 -29.99 32.50
CA ALA A 11 34.92 -28.64 32.16
C ALA A 11 35.19 -28.42 30.66
N ALA A 12 35.00 -29.43 29.81
CA ALA A 12 35.29 -29.37 28.37
C ALA A 12 34.05 -29.26 27.46
N SER A 13 32.85 -29.03 28.00
CA SER A 13 31.62 -29.08 27.17
C SER A 13 30.58 -27.98 27.47
N LEU A 14 31.00 -26.84 28.02
CA LEU A 14 30.11 -25.69 28.19
C LEU A 14 30.76 -24.40 27.71
N MET A 15 31.14 -24.36 26.43
CA MET A 15 31.17 -23.08 25.70
C MET A 15 29.71 -22.70 25.45
N LEU A 16 29.15 -21.91 26.37
CA LEU A 16 27.88 -21.23 26.16
C LEU A 16 28.13 -20.15 25.11
N LEU A 17 27.90 -20.50 23.83
CA LEU A 17 27.87 -19.54 22.75
C LEU A 17 26.66 -18.64 22.98
N THR A 18 26.86 -17.50 23.66
CA THR A 18 25.87 -16.44 23.72
C THR A 18 25.86 -15.76 22.36
N ALA A 19 25.19 -16.39 21.39
CA ALA A 19 24.76 -15.68 20.20
C ALA A 19 23.71 -14.67 20.67
N THR A 20 24.15 -13.45 20.95
CA THR A 20 23.27 -12.28 21.04
C THR A 20 22.72 -12.06 19.64
N GLY A 21 21.69 -12.81 19.27
CA GLY A 21 20.87 -12.48 18.12
C GLY A 21 20.30 -11.10 18.40
N THR A 22 20.72 -10.10 17.64
CA THR A 22 19.97 -8.85 17.57
C THR A 22 18.62 -9.22 16.97
N VAL A 23 17.57 -9.25 17.79
CA VAL A 23 16.20 -9.19 17.29
C VAL A 23 16.12 -7.84 16.58
N ARG A 24 16.26 -7.84 15.26
CA ARG A 24 16.04 -6.64 14.46
C ARG A 24 14.54 -6.40 14.39
N ALA A 25 14.12 -5.15 14.54
CA ALA A 25 12.73 -4.78 14.49
C ALA A 25 12.17 -5.05 13.09
N VAL A 26 11.06 -5.79 13.04
CA VAL A 26 10.23 -5.89 11.84
C VAL A 26 9.79 -4.47 11.48
N PRO A 27 9.95 -4.02 10.22
CA PRO A 27 9.49 -2.71 9.81
C PRO A 27 8.03 -2.47 10.18
N THR A 28 7.74 -1.30 10.71
CA THR A 28 6.34 -0.85 10.81
C THR A 28 5.89 -0.44 9.42
N ILE A 29 4.78 -1.00 8.94
CA ILE A 29 4.25 -0.68 7.61
C ILE A 29 3.39 0.58 7.73
N ASP A 30 4.01 1.75 7.69
CA ASP A 30 3.39 3.06 7.91
C ASP A 30 3.54 4.06 6.76
N GLY A 31 4.19 3.65 5.67
CA GLY A 31 4.44 4.47 4.50
C GLY A 31 5.76 5.22 4.58
N THR A 32 6.58 5.03 5.62
CA THR A 32 7.82 5.79 5.85
C THR A 32 9.06 4.91 5.92
N ALA A 33 10.11 5.27 5.18
CA ALA A 33 11.43 4.69 5.30
C ALA A 33 12.15 5.20 6.56
N SER A 34 11.71 4.78 7.73
CA SER A 34 12.28 5.27 8.99
C SER A 34 13.69 4.70 9.25
N VAL A 35 14.54 5.50 9.92
CA VAL A 35 15.87 5.05 10.36
C VAL A 35 15.77 3.85 11.31
N ALA A 36 14.71 3.78 12.12
CA ALA A 36 14.50 2.70 13.08
C ALA A 36 14.23 1.35 12.38
N ASP A 37 13.59 1.38 11.20
CA ASP A 37 13.28 0.19 10.42
C ASP A 37 14.48 -0.28 9.59
N GLY A 38 15.55 0.51 9.47
CA GLY A 38 16.82 0.07 8.89
C GLY A 38 16.76 -0.19 7.38
N TYR A 39 15.91 0.57 6.68
CA TYR A 39 15.85 0.60 5.22
C TYR A 39 17.18 1.05 4.60
N THR A 40 17.52 0.48 3.44
CA THR A 40 18.65 0.91 2.63
C THR A 40 18.14 1.77 1.49
N LEU A 41 18.73 2.95 1.28
CA LEU A 41 18.47 3.78 0.10
C LEU A 41 19.02 3.08 -1.15
N LEU A 42 18.18 2.94 -2.17
CA LEU A 42 18.50 2.24 -3.42
C LEU A 42 18.61 3.21 -4.61
N SER A 43 17.80 4.26 -4.63
CA SER A 43 17.92 5.36 -5.60
C SER A 43 17.32 6.65 -5.04
N THR A 44 17.86 7.78 -5.51
CA THR A 44 17.27 9.11 -5.33
C THR A 44 16.98 9.67 -6.72
N GLN A 45 15.78 10.20 -6.91
CA GLN A 45 15.32 10.73 -8.18
C GLN A 45 16.16 11.91 -8.61
N ASN A 46 16.42 11.98 -9.91
CA ASN A 46 17.14 13.08 -10.54
C ASN A 46 16.33 13.78 -11.63
N THR A 47 15.04 13.44 -11.76
CA THR A 47 14.17 13.86 -12.86
C THR A 47 12.99 14.70 -12.35
N ASP A 48 12.87 15.93 -12.85
CA ASP A 48 11.67 16.76 -12.62
C ASP A 48 10.40 16.12 -13.20
N THR A 49 9.26 16.33 -12.57
CA THR A 49 7.95 15.87 -13.08
C THR A 49 7.25 16.99 -13.84
N GLN A 50 6.18 16.65 -14.58
CA GLN A 50 5.35 17.68 -15.22
C GLN A 50 4.48 18.47 -14.22
N PHE A 51 4.39 17.99 -12.98
CA PHE A 51 3.40 18.43 -11.99
C PHE A 51 4.06 19.12 -10.79
N GLY A 52 5.19 18.59 -10.33
CA GLY A 52 5.95 19.00 -9.16
C GLY A 52 5.31 18.62 -7.83
N ASN A 53 5.93 19.12 -6.76
CA ASN A 53 5.53 18.88 -5.37
C ASN A 53 4.11 19.37 -5.05
N VAL A 54 3.43 18.59 -4.21
CA VAL A 54 2.18 19.01 -3.56
C VAL A 54 2.44 20.04 -2.45
N THR A 55 1.52 20.99 -2.26
CA THR A 55 1.62 22.00 -1.17
C THR A 55 0.82 21.62 0.08
N ASN A 56 -0.02 20.59 -0.04
CA ASN A 56 -0.90 20.10 1.02
C ASN A 56 -0.31 18.81 1.62
N PRO A 57 0.16 18.80 2.88
CA PRO A 57 0.80 17.64 3.49
C PRO A 57 -0.21 16.58 3.99
N ASP A 58 -1.38 16.48 3.36
CA ASP A 58 -2.39 15.52 3.76
C ASP A 58 -2.04 14.10 3.25
N PRO A 59 -1.95 13.08 4.14
CA PRO A 59 -1.47 11.75 3.77
C PRO A 59 -2.26 10.99 2.68
N ILE A 60 -3.49 11.38 2.36
CA ILE A 60 -4.25 10.75 1.26
C ILE A 60 -4.34 11.65 0.03
N ARG A 61 -3.77 12.86 0.09
CA ARG A 61 -3.82 13.83 -0.99
C ARG A 61 -2.50 13.91 -1.72
N GLY A 62 -2.55 13.74 -3.02
CA GLY A 62 -1.43 14.04 -3.91
C GLY A 62 -1.92 14.94 -5.01
N PHE A 63 -1.13 15.96 -5.32
CA PHE A 63 -1.14 16.63 -6.61
C PHE A 63 0.22 16.38 -7.24
N GLY A 64 0.22 15.86 -8.47
CA GLY A 64 1.45 15.41 -9.10
C GLY A 64 1.94 14.08 -8.55
N SER A 65 2.02 13.07 -9.41
CA SER A 65 2.69 11.83 -9.07
C SER A 65 4.19 11.96 -9.30
N GLU A 66 5.00 11.61 -8.30
CA GLU A 66 6.44 11.68 -8.32
C GLU A 66 7.09 10.58 -7.47
N ILE A 67 8.23 10.10 -7.94
CA ILE A 67 9.10 9.21 -7.16
C ILE A 67 10.27 10.06 -6.75
N ASP A 68 10.55 10.18 -5.45
CA ASP A 68 11.70 10.92 -4.94
C ASP A 68 12.83 9.99 -4.51
N GLN A 69 12.51 8.93 -3.77
CA GLN A 69 13.50 7.94 -3.35
C GLN A 69 12.90 6.54 -3.35
N VAL A 70 13.75 5.54 -3.59
CA VAL A 70 13.39 4.14 -3.40
C VAL A 70 14.27 3.57 -2.33
N PHE A 71 13.64 2.98 -1.32
CA PHE A 71 14.30 2.27 -0.25
C PHE A 71 13.89 0.80 -0.28
N GLY A 72 14.73 -0.07 0.27
CA GLY A 72 14.28 -1.42 0.53
C GLY A 72 15.11 -2.18 1.55
N LYS A 73 14.54 -3.32 1.96
CA LYS A 73 15.07 -4.18 3.01
C LYS A 73 14.57 -5.60 2.78
N ILE A 74 15.42 -6.58 3.06
CA ILE A 74 15.03 -8.00 3.09
C ILE A 74 15.26 -8.51 4.51
N GLU A 75 14.18 -8.89 5.20
CA GLU A 75 14.25 -9.38 6.57
C GLU A 75 13.07 -10.31 6.89
N GLY A 76 13.30 -11.31 7.75
CA GLY A 76 12.21 -12.19 8.20
C GLY A 76 11.54 -12.99 7.07
N GLY A 77 12.23 -13.22 5.95
CA GLY A 77 11.68 -13.91 4.78
C GLY A 77 10.74 -13.03 3.93
N ARG A 78 10.80 -11.71 4.08
CA ARG A 78 10.00 -10.75 3.31
C ARG A 78 10.89 -9.70 2.64
N LEU A 79 10.47 -9.24 1.47
CA LEU A 79 10.95 -8.01 0.85
C LEU A 79 10.08 -6.86 1.38
N TYR A 80 10.72 -5.75 1.75
CA TYR A 80 10.08 -4.49 2.11
C TYR A 80 10.62 -3.40 1.19
N VAL A 81 9.75 -2.54 0.70
CA VAL A 81 10.10 -1.46 -0.22
C VAL A 81 9.29 -0.23 0.17
N VAL A 82 9.96 0.92 0.18
CA VAL A 82 9.30 2.22 0.26
C VAL A 82 9.64 2.98 -1.02
N MET A 83 8.63 3.30 -1.80
CA MET A 83 8.70 4.32 -2.83
C MET A 83 8.28 5.63 -2.16
N ALA A 84 9.26 6.44 -1.78
CA ALA A 84 9.03 7.75 -1.21
C ALA A 84 8.77 8.76 -2.32
N GLY A 85 7.82 9.65 -2.08
CA GLY A 85 7.30 10.61 -3.05
C GLY A 85 5.78 10.68 -2.98
N ASN A 86 5.17 11.31 -3.97
CA ASN A 86 3.73 11.51 -4.01
C ASN A 86 3.05 10.72 -5.14
N MET A 87 1.79 10.33 -4.94
CA MET A 87 0.96 9.82 -6.03
C MET A 87 -0.38 10.55 -6.04
N GLU A 88 -0.74 11.13 -7.18
CA GLU A 88 -1.98 11.89 -7.32
C GLU A 88 -3.21 11.05 -6.95
N THR A 89 -4.18 11.65 -6.26
CA THR A 89 -5.41 10.97 -5.78
C THR A 89 -6.44 10.86 -6.91
N ASN A 90 -6.07 10.18 -8.00
CA ASN A 90 -6.86 10.09 -9.23
C ASN A 90 -6.76 8.73 -9.93
N PHE A 91 -6.37 7.69 -9.17
CA PHE A 91 -6.17 6.34 -9.67
C PHE A 91 -5.01 6.15 -10.67
N ASN A 92 -4.05 7.09 -10.72
CA ASN A 92 -2.72 6.78 -11.22
C ASN A 92 -2.14 5.55 -10.48
N LYS A 93 -1.21 4.87 -11.14
CA LYS A 93 -0.65 3.60 -10.70
C LYS A 93 0.82 3.76 -10.35
N LEU A 94 1.24 3.14 -9.25
CA LEU A 94 2.63 2.74 -9.07
C LEU A 94 2.76 1.29 -9.52
N ASP A 95 3.37 1.10 -10.69
CA ASP A 95 3.68 -0.22 -11.23
C ASP A 95 5.06 -0.64 -10.72
N VAL A 96 5.16 -1.88 -10.23
CA VAL A 96 6.39 -2.48 -9.70
C VAL A 96 6.60 -3.82 -10.36
N TYR A 97 7.59 -3.88 -11.25
CA TYR A 97 8.08 -5.13 -11.82
C TYR A 97 9.24 -5.66 -10.98
N ILE A 98 9.25 -6.96 -10.74
CA ILE A 98 10.22 -7.65 -9.89
C ILE A 98 10.90 -8.74 -10.72
N ASP A 99 12.23 -8.64 -10.84
CA ASP A 99 13.12 -9.69 -11.34
C ASP A 99 13.84 -10.28 -10.12
N SER A 100 13.48 -11.51 -9.75
CA SER A 100 13.96 -12.15 -8.52
C SER A 100 14.44 -13.58 -8.74
N VAL A 101 14.13 -14.19 -9.88
CA VAL A 101 14.57 -15.55 -10.20
C VAL A 101 15.13 -15.62 -11.62
N ALA A 102 15.81 -16.71 -11.94
CA ALA A 102 16.31 -16.89 -13.29
C ALA A 102 15.15 -17.11 -14.26
N GLY A 103 15.07 -16.29 -15.31
CA GLY A 103 13.99 -16.37 -16.29
C GLY A 103 13.41 -14.99 -16.55
N GLY A 104 12.09 -14.89 -16.49
CA GLY A 104 11.37 -13.64 -16.64
C GLY A 104 11.25 -13.12 -18.07
N MET A 105 10.66 -11.95 -18.17
CA MET A 105 10.30 -11.28 -19.42
C MET A 105 10.93 -9.88 -19.46
N ASN A 106 11.87 -9.67 -20.38
CA ASN A 106 12.48 -8.35 -20.59
C ASN A 106 11.60 -7.39 -21.42
N GLN A 107 10.69 -7.92 -22.24
CA GLN A 107 9.73 -7.11 -22.98
C GLN A 107 8.34 -7.66 -22.76
N ILE A 108 7.42 -6.81 -22.27
CA ILE A 108 6.04 -7.20 -21.98
C ILE A 108 5.38 -7.72 -23.26
N ASP A 109 4.92 -8.96 -23.20
CA ASP A 109 4.10 -9.60 -24.22
C ASP A 109 2.73 -9.92 -23.60
N GLY A 110 1.83 -8.94 -23.67
CA GLY A 110 0.51 -9.01 -23.05
C GLY A 110 -0.34 -10.16 -23.57
N ALA A 111 -0.07 -10.70 -24.77
CA ALA A 111 -0.79 -11.85 -25.30
C ALA A 111 -0.43 -13.16 -24.60
N ASN A 112 0.74 -13.22 -23.96
CA ASN A 112 1.28 -14.41 -23.29
C ASN A 112 1.32 -14.27 -21.76
N LEU A 113 0.74 -13.21 -21.22
CA LEU A 113 0.66 -12.94 -19.78
C LEU A 113 -0.79 -13.06 -19.27
N PRO A 114 -1.00 -13.14 -17.94
CA PRO A 114 -2.34 -13.21 -17.38
C PRO A 114 -3.24 -12.04 -17.83
N LEU A 115 -4.52 -12.34 -18.01
CA LEU A 115 -5.57 -11.35 -18.26
C LEU A 115 -6.11 -10.84 -16.92
N ASP A 116 -6.92 -9.77 -16.93
CA ASP A 116 -7.63 -9.25 -15.75
C ASP A 116 -6.73 -8.85 -14.55
N VAL A 117 -5.41 -8.69 -14.77
CA VAL A 117 -4.53 -8.05 -13.78
C VAL A 117 -4.97 -6.60 -13.65
N ASP A 118 -5.32 -6.19 -12.43
CA ASP A 118 -6.06 -4.94 -12.18
C ASP A 118 -7.32 -4.86 -13.07
N GLY A 119 -8.11 -5.94 -13.15
CA GLY A 119 -9.21 -6.07 -14.13
C GLY A 119 -10.28 -4.98 -14.09
N PHE A 120 -10.32 -4.14 -13.05
CA PHE A 120 -11.25 -3.02 -12.95
C PHE A 120 -10.71 -1.70 -13.54
N CYS A 121 -9.42 -1.61 -13.88
CA CYS A 121 -8.83 -0.46 -14.57
C CYS A 121 -9.26 -0.34 -16.05
N CYS A 122 -9.53 -1.48 -16.70
CA CYS A 122 -9.29 -1.60 -18.14
C CYS A 122 -10.38 -2.39 -18.90
N GLY A 123 -11.64 -2.23 -18.48
CA GLY A 123 -12.80 -2.88 -19.11
C GLY A 123 -13.74 -3.62 -18.15
N GLY A 124 -13.36 -3.73 -16.88
CA GLY A 124 -14.12 -4.42 -15.83
C GLY A 124 -13.72 -5.90 -15.67
N SER A 125 -14.00 -6.48 -14.50
CA SER A 125 -13.67 -7.88 -14.20
C SER A 125 -14.27 -8.86 -15.23
N GLY A 126 -13.47 -9.80 -15.70
CA GLY A 126 -13.86 -10.78 -16.72
C GLY A 126 -13.67 -10.26 -18.15
N SER A 127 -12.84 -9.25 -18.33
CA SER A 127 -12.47 -8.74 -19.65
C SER A 127 -11.29 -9.53 -20.22
N THR A 128 -11.00 -9.35 -21.50
CA THR A 128 -9.78 -9.91 -22.10
C THR A 128 -8.56 -9.01 -21.92
N ASN A 129 -8.70 -7.89 -21.19
CA ASN A 129 -7.68 -6.87 -21.02
C ASN A 129 -7.37 -6.68 -19.52
N GLY A 130 -6.22 -6.06 -19.26
CA GLY A 130 -5.71 -5.79 -17.93
C GLY A 130 -4.40 -5.03 -18.07
N ALA A 131 -3.68 -4.87 -16.96
CA ALA A 131 -2.43 -4.10 -16.91
C ALA A 131 -1.45 -4.52 -18.03
N PHE A 132 -1.20 -5.81 -18.21
CA PHE A 132 -0.23 -6.30 -19.21
C PHE A 132 -0.67 -6.14 -20.66
N GLN A 133 -1.96 -6.23 -20.96
CA GLN A 133 -2.46 -6.03 -22.32
C GLN A 133 -2.38 -4.55 -22.71
N ASN A 134 -2.55 -3.65 -21.75
CA ASN A 134 -2.42 -2.21 -21.96
C ASN A 134 -0.96 -1.73 -21.91
N SER A 135 -0.10 -2.41 -21.16
CA SER A 135 1.35 -2.13 -21.09
C SER A 135 2.18 -2.91 -22.13
N ASN A 136 1.51 -3.53 -23.11
CA ASN A 136 2.14 -4.44 -24.05
C ASN A 136 3.25 -3.75 -24.87
N GLY A 137 4.39 -4.44 -24.98
CA GLY A 137 5.54 -4.03 -25.78
C GLY A 137 6.57 -3.18 -25.06
N LEU A 138 6.29 -2.67 -23.85
CA LEU A 138 7.28 -2.01 -23.01
C LEU A 138 8.48 -2.95 -22.81
N LYS A 139 9.68 -2.47 -23.12
CA LYS A 139 10.92 -3.22 -22.95
C LYS A 139 11.78 -2.61 -21.85
N PHE A 140 12.17 -3.45 -20.88
CA PHE A 140 13.01 -3.09 -19.74
C PHE A 140 14.49 -3.01 -20.13
N ASP A 141 15.28 -2.40 -19.24
CA ASP A 141 16.73 -2.34 -19.35
C ASP A 141 17.40 -3.69 -19.54
N ALA A 142 18.59 -3.67 -20.15
CA ALA A 142 19.42 -4.85 -20.23
C ALA A 142 19.75 -5.38 -18.82
N GLY A 143 19.56 -6.69 -18.62
CA GLY A 143 19.81 -7.34 -17.33
C GLY A 143 18.62 -7.32 -16.37
N PHE A 144 17.47 -6.81 -16.80
CA PHE A 144 16.20 -6.92 -16.09
C PHE A 144 15.23 -7.82 -16.86
N ALA A 145 14.69 -8.85 -16.21
CA ALA A 145 13.67 -9.72 -16.78
C ALA A 145 12.57 -9.97 -15.76
N ALA A 146 11.41 -9.34 -15.93
CA ALA A 146 10.35 -9.35 -14.94
C ALA A 146 9.76 -10.76 -14.74
N ASP A 147 9.69 -11.19 -13.48
CA ASP A 147 9.06 -12.44 -13.04
C ASP A 147 7.70 -12.19 -12.38
N TYR A 148 7.57 -11.08 -11.66
CA TYR A 148 6.39 -10.74 -10.88
C TYR A 148 6.04 -9.26 -11.05
N PHE A 149 4.77 -8.95 -10.79
CA PHE A 149 4.22 -7.61 -10.90
C PHE A 149 3.39 -7.27 -9.67
N LEU A 150 3.50 -6.02 -9.22
CA LEU A 150 2.59 -5.38 -8.29
C LEU A 150 2.12 -4.05 -8.90
N SER A 151 0.86 -3.69 -8.67
CA SER A 151 0.32 -2.36 -8.96
C SER A 151 -0.36 -1.82 -7.71
N PHE A 152 -0.11 -0.55 -7.41
CA PHE A 152 -0.76 0.16 -6.32
C PHE A 152 -1.50 1.37 -6.86
N THR A 153 -2.67 1.65 -6.32
CA THR A 153 -3.46 2.82 -6.68
C THR A 153 -4.21 3.35 -5.47
N HIS A 154 -4.68 4.59 -5.55
CA HIS A 154 -5.56 5.16 -4.54
C HIS A 154 -6.44 6.27 -5.11
N GLY A 155 -7.57 6.49 -4.46
CA GLY A 155 -8.55 7.48 -4.89
C GLY A 155 -9.85 7.39 -4.11
N PHE A 156 -10.89 8.04 -4.64
CA PHE A 156 -12.24 8.00 -4.09
C PHE A 156 -13.09 7.00 -4.87
N GLU A 157 -13.25 5.82 -4.27
CA GLU A 157 -14.04 4.72 -4.80
C GLU A 157 -15.52 4.94 -4.55
N LYS A 158 -16.34 4.26 -5.36
CA LYS A 158 -17.80 4.27 -5.22
C LYS A 158 -18.33 2.87 -5.06
N LEU A 159 -19.20 2.72 -4.09
CA LEU A 159 -20.01 1.53 -3.86
C LEU A 159 -21.43 1.84 -4.35
N ARG A 160 -21.99 0.93 -5.15
CA ARG A 160 -23.36 1.07 -5.71
C ARG A 160 -23.64 2.45 -6.35
N PRO A 161 -22.77 2.94 -7.27
CA PRO A 161 -22.85 4.29 -7.83
C PRO A 161 -24.17 4.66 -8.51
N ASP A 162 -24.94 3.67 -8.96
CA ASP A 162 -26.21 3.89 -9.68
C ASP A 162 -27.46 3.58 -8.83
N LEU A 163 -27.29 3.33 -7.52
CA LEU A 163 -28.38 2.95 -6.62
C LEU A 163 -28.64 4.02 -5.55
N PRO A 164 -29.86 4.06 -4.95
CA PRO A 164 -30.20 5.03 -3.91
C PRO A 164 -29.32 4.98 -2.66
N ASP A 165 -28.62 3.87 -2.45
CA ASP A 165 -27.70 3.65 -1.35
C ASP A 165 -26.24 3.88 -1.75
N GLN A 166 -25.94 4.61 -2.82
CA GLN A 166 -24.56 4.94 -3.20
C GLN A 166 -23.72 5.41 -2.00
N LEU A 167 -22.46 4.99 -1.98
CA LEU A 167 -21.44 5.46 -1.05
C LEU A 167 -20.18 5.82 -1.84
N GLU A 168 -19.54 6.93 -1.48
CA GLU A 168 -18.21 7.32 -1.95
C GLU A 168 -17.26 7.32 -0.75
N PHE A 169 -16.04 6.82 -0.93
CA PHE A 169 -15.09 6.63 0.16
C PHE A 169 -13.65 6.60 -0.37
N TYR A 170 -12.68 6.93 0.47
CA TYR A 170 -11.26 6.77 0.13
C TYR A 170 -10.84 5.30 0.18
N ALA A 171 -10.10 4.85 -0.82
CA ALA A 171 -9.39 3.58 -0.76
C ALA A 171 -8.02 3.66 -1.46
N ALA A 172 -7.05 2.95 -0.90
CA ALA A 172 -5.86 2.51 -1.60
C ALA A 172 -5.98 1.00 -1.85
N SER A 173 -5.62 0.52 -3.03
CA SER A 173 -5.69 -0.90 -3.38
C SER A 173 -4.44 -1.40 -4.09
N ALA A 174 -4.23 -2.72 -4.04
CA ALA A 174 -3.08 -3.37 -4.66
C ALA A 174 -3.47 -4.60 -5.47
N HIS A 175 -2.75 -4.82 -6.57
CA HIS A 175 -2.88 -5.97 -7.45
C HIS A 175 -1.52 -6.65 -7.63
N TYR A 176 -1.54 -7.95 -7.90
CA TYR A 176 -0.35 -8.76 -8.12
C TYR A 176 -0.54 -9.72 -9.28
N ALA A 177 0.55 -10.03 -9.99
CA ALA A 177 0.58 -11.14 -10.92
C ALA A 177 1.91 -11.90 -10.94
N ASP A 178 1.83 -13.21 -11.13
CA ASP A 178 2.96 -14.08 -11.46
C ASP A 178 3.12 -14.17 -12.98
N MET A 179 4.22 -13.65 -13.52
CA MET A 179 4.50 -13.62 -14.96
C MET A 179 5.27 -14.88 -15.41
N THR A 180 5.80 -15.68 -14.47
CA THR A 180 6.65 -16.83 -14.76
C THR A 180 5.89 -18.00 -15.40
N GLN A 181 4.57 -18.04 -15.25
CA GLN A 181 3.69 -19.09 -15.77
C GLN A 181 2.92 -18.68 -17.04
N GLY A 182 3.28 -17.55 -17.65
CA GLY A 182 2.56 -16.99 -18.80
C GLY A 182 1.08 -16.75 -18.48
N THR A 183 0.17 -17.10 -19.38
CA THR A 183 -1.28 -16.90 -19.20
C THR A 183 -1.90 -17.67 -18.04
N ALA A 184 -1.20 -18.67 -17.49
CA ALA A 184 -1.62 -19.44 -16.30
C ALA A 184 -1.11 -18.85 -14.98
N GLY A 185 -0.40 -17.71 -15.04
CA GLY A 185 0.07 -16.97 -13.88
C GLY A 185 -1.04 -16.61 -12.90
N ALA A 186 -0.72 -16.67 -11.62
CA ALA A 186 -1.64 -16.22 -10.58
C ALA A 186 -1.94 -14.73 -10.73
N VAL A 187 -3.20 -14.34 -10.59
CA VAL A 187 -3.66 -12.95 -10.54
C VAL A 187 -4.37 -12.74 -9.22
N VAL A 188 -3.99 -11.68 -8.51
CA VAL A 188 -4.49 -11.42 -7.16
C VAL A 188 -4.84 -9.95 -7.02
N SER A 189 -6.12 -9.66 -6.77
CA SER A 189 -6.54 -8.38 -6.19
C SER A 189 -6.31 -8.49 -4.68
N ALA A 190 -5.18 -7.99 -4.19
CA ALA A 190 -4.68 -8.34 -2.86
C ALA A 190 -5.56 -7.78 -1.74
N GLY A 191 -6.15 -6.60 -1.93
CA GLY A 191 -6.95 -5.95 -0.90
C GLY A 191 -6.87 -4.44 -0.97
N MET A 192 -7.39 -3.81 0.06
CA MET A 192 -7.43 -2.36 0.19
C MET A 192 -7.12 -1.86 1.60
N GLN A 193 -6.87 -0.56 1.69
CA GLN A 193 -6.87 0.22 2.91
C GLN A 193 -7.85 1.38 2.78
N LEU A 194 -8.48 1.74 3.89
CA LEU A 194 -9.51 2.78 3.95
C LEU A 194 -9.05 4.03 4.70
N ALA A 195 -7.77 4.09 5.08
CA ALA A 195 -7.11 5.20 5.74
C ALA A 195 -5.62 5.22 5.36
N GLN A 196 -4.97 6.35 5.63
CA GLN A 196 -3.53 6.56 5.42
C GLN A 196 -2.64 5.70 6.32
N ARG A 197 -1.34 5.67 6.00
CA ARG A 197 -0.24 5.12 6.82
C ARG A 197 -0.43 3.67 7.22
N GLY A 198 -1.15 2.91 6.40
CA GLY A 198 -1.49 1.53 6.69
C GLY A 198 -2.36 1.34 7.93
N LEU A 199 -2.97 2.40 8.46
CA LEU A 199 -3.77 2.32 9.65
C LEU A 199 -5.00 1.43 9.39
N PRO A 200 -5.35 0.53 10.33
CA PRO A 200 -6.53 -0.34 10.20
C PRO A 200 -7.80 0.44 10.55
N GLN A 201 -7.94 1.65 10.03
CA GLN A 201 -9.02 2.59 10.33
C GLN A 201 -9.76 2.94 9.04
N VAL A 202 -10.87 3.62 9.22
CA VAL A 202 -11.77 4.05 8.16
C VAL A 202 -12.05 5.54 8.36
N LEU A 203 -12.14 6.31 7.28
CA LEU A 203 -12.39 7.74 7.41
C LEU A 203 -13.85 8.04 7.74
N ARG A 204 -14.07 8.81 8.80
CA ARG A 204 -15.38 9.18 9.35
C ARG A 204 -15.47 10.69 9.47
N GLY A 205 -16.63 11.23 9.15
CA GLY A 205 -16.81 12.67 9.13
C GLY A 205 -18.25 13.10 9.01
N SER A 206 -18.48 14.40 9.18
CA SER A 206 -19.78 15.01 9.04
C SER A 206 -19.66 16.31 8.24
N THR A 207 -20.67 16.65 7.46
CA THR A 207 -20.72 17.96 6.81
C THR A 207 -20.97 19.10 7.80
N ALA A 208 -21.34 18.79 9.04
CA ALA A 208 -21.53 19.77 10.12
C ALA A 208 -20.26 20.09 10.93
N ASP A 209 -19.15 19.41 10.64
CA ASP A 209 -17.83 19.76 11.17
C ASP A 209 -17.27 20.90 10.29
N PHE A 210 -17.44 22.13 10.77
CA PHE A 210 -17.13 23.34 10.01
C PHE A 210 -15.72 23.83 10.28
N ASN A 211 -15.15 23.52 11.45
CA ASN A 211 -13.75 23.85 11.78
C ASN A 211 -12.76 22.74 11.35
N ILE A 212 -13.27 21.58 10.89
CA ILE A 212 -12.52 20.45 10.34
C ILE A 212 -11.61 19.79 11.40
N ASP A 213 -12.09 19.76 12.64
CA ASP A 213 -11.35 19.17 13.76
C ASP A 213 -11.73 17.70 14.03
N GLY A 214 -12.63 17.13 13.23
CA GLY A 214 -13.13 15.76 13.37
C GLY A 214 -14.30 15.65 14.34
N ARG A 215 -14.84 16.76 14.84
CA ARG A 215 -15.94 16.78 15.80
C ARG A 215 -17.05 17.73 15.35
N VAL A 216 -18.26 17.48 15.83
CA VAL A 216 -19.38 18.42 15.69
C VAL A 216 -19.79 18.88 17.07
N ASN A 217 -19.41 20.11 17.41
CA ASN A 217 -19.58 20.65 18.75
C ASN A 217 -19.99 22.14 18.75
N GLY A 218 -19.89 22.79 19.91
CA GLY A 218 -20.27 24.19 20.05
C GLY A 218 -19.43 25.17 19.23
N GLU A 219 -18.21 24.82 18.86
CA GLU A 219 -17.35 25.63 18.00
C GLU A 219 -17.90 25.73 16.57
N ASP A 220 -18.39 24.61 16.03
CA ASP A 220 -19.09 24.57 14.74
C ASP A 220 -20.37 25.40 14.78
N PHE A 221 -21.15 25.28 15.86
CA PHE A 221 -22.35 26.10 16.02
C PHE A 221 -22.01 27.60 15.98
N LEU A 222 -20.90 28.01 16.57
CA LEU A 222 -20.47 29.40 16.52
C LEU A 222 -20.03 29.83 15.11
N ILE A 223 -19.51 28.92 14.28
CA ILE A 223 -19.20 29.20 12.86
C ILE A 223 -20.50 29.41 12.09
N TRP A 224 -21.46 28.49 12.21
CA TRP A 224 -22.78 28.64 11.59
C TRP A 224 -23.46 29.94 12.03
N GLN A 225 -23.48 30.23 13.34
CA GLN A 225 -24.13 31.42 13.89
C GLN A 225 -23.51 32.72 13.34
N ARG A 226 -22.18 32.78 13.23
CA ARG A 226 -21.46 33.96 12.71
C ARG A 226 -21.77 34.24 11.25
N ASN A 227 -22.08 33.20 10.47
CA ASN A 227 -22.31 33.29 9.04
C ASN A 227 -23.80 33.18 8.67
N PHE A 228 -24.72 33.15 9.63
CA PHE A 228 -26.15 33.01 9.35
C PHE A 228 -26.65 34.05 8.34
N GLY A 229 -27.27 33.57 7.26
CA GLY A 229 -27.73 34.38 6.14
C GLY A 229 -26.67 34.67 5.06
N ALA A 230 -25.46 34.13 5.18
CA ALA A 230 -24.45 34.18 4.12
C ALA A 230 -24.94 33.45 2.87
N MET A 231 -24.52 33.95 1.69
CA MET A 231 -24.78 33.38 0.37
C MET A 231 -23.45 33.08 -0.32
N ASN A 232 -23.45 32.12 -1.26
CA ASN A 232 -22.25 31.51 -1.82
C ASN A 232 -21.33 30.97 -0.73
N ALA A 233 -21.92 30.45 0.34
CA ALA A 233 -21.20 29.86 1.45
C ALA A 233 -20.67 28.47 1.06
N ASN A 234 -19.60 28.05 1.70
CA ASN A 234 -19.11 26.68 1.68
C ASN A 234 -19.27 26.03 3.06
N ARG A 235 -18.94 24.74 3.15
CA ARG A 235 -19.03 23.98 4.41
C ARG A 235 -18.32 24.65 5.57
N THR A 236 -17.09 25.15 5.38
CA THR A 236 -16.30 25.80 6.45
C THR A 236 -16.90 27.13 6.95
N GLN A 237 -17.90 27.65 6.23
CA GLN A 237 -18.66 28.83 6.62
C GLN A 237 -19.99 28.47 7.28
N GLY A 238 -20.33 27.18 7.41
CA GLY A 238 -21.56 26.72 8.05
C GLY A 238 -22.64 26.20 7.11
N ASP A 239 -22.35 26.03 5.80
CA ASP A 239 -23.26 25.41 4.84
C ASP A 239 -23.09 23.88 4.82
N ALA A 240 -23.67 23.20 5.80
CA ALA A 240 -23.64 21.73 5.92
C ALA A 240 -24.47 21.03 4.85
N SER A 241 -25.46 21.72 4.28
CA SER A 241 -26.36 21.20 3.25
C SER A 241 -25.77 21.29 1.84
N GLY A 242 -24.77 22.15 1.63
CA GLY A 242 -24.14 22.40 0.34
C GLY A 242 -25.03 23.19 -0.62
N ASN A 243 -26.05 23.91 -0.12
CA ASN A 243 -27.00 24.64 -0.96
C ASN A 243 -26.52 26.08 -1.30
N GLY A 244 -25.34 26.46 -0.82
CA GLY A 244 -24.72 27.77 -1.01
C GLY A 244 -25.21 28.84 -0.04
N MET A 245 -26.03 28.51 0.95
CA MET A 245 -26.51 29.45 1.98
C MET A 245 -26.37 28.87 3.38
N VAL A 246 -26.08 29.74 4.36
CA VAL A 246 -26.07 29.33 5.77
C VAL A 246 -27.41 29.66 6.41
N GLY A 247 -28.19 28.63 6.74
CA GLY A 247 -29.56 28.78 7.20
C GLY A 247 -30.06 27.66 8.11
N GLY A 248 -31.38 27.51 8.16
CA GLY A 248 -32.04 26.54 9.05
C GLY A 248 -31.81 25.08 8.66
N GLU A 249 -31.58 24.80 7.38
CA GLU A 249 -31.26 23.44 6.89
C GLU A 249 -29.91 22.98 7.47
N ASP A 250 -28.90 23.84 7.48
CA ASP A 250 -27.58 23.52 8.02
C ASP A 250 -27.61 23.37 9.54
N LEU A 251 -28.42 24.18 10.22
CA LEU A 251 -28.63 24.02 11.66
C LEU A 251 -29.24 22.66 11.99
N ALA A 252 -30.20 22.18 11.18
CA ALA A 252 -30.79 20.86 11.38
C ALA A 252 -29.74 19.75 11.19
N THR A 253 -28.85 19.89 10.20
CA THR A 253 -27.72 18.96 10.00
C THR A 253 -26.76 18.99 11.19
N TRP A 254 -26.38 20.18 11.69
CA TRP A 254 -25.54 20.30 12.89
C TRP A 254 -26.21 19.72 14.13
N GLN A 255 -27.50 19.96 14.34
CA GLN A 255 -28.23 19.42 15.49
C GLN A 255 -28.28 17.88 15.47
N ALA A 256 -28.43 17.29 14.28
CA ALA A 256 -28.42 15.83 14.12
C ALA A 256 -27.03 15.23 14.38
N ALA A 257 -25.97 15.96 14.06
CA ALA A 257 -24.59 15.52 14.23
C ALA A 257 -23.95 15.95 15.56
N TYR A 258 -24.59 16.80 16.38
CA TYR A 258 -23.98 17.32 17.61
C TYR A 258 -23.53 16.20 18.56
N GLY A 259 -22.26 16.26 18.94
CA GLY A 259 -21.59 15.22 19.74
C GLY A 259 -20.90 14.13 18.90
N PHE A 260 -20.95 14.21 17.56
CA PHE A 260 -20.10 13.42 16.69
C PHE A 260 -18.63 13.68 17.00
N ASP A 261 -17.85 12.61 17.07
CA ASP A 261 -16.39 12.61 17.15
C ASP A 261 -15.89 11.45 16.30
N ALA A 262 -15.10 11.74 15.26
CA ALA A 262 -14.62 10.75 14.29
C ALA A 262 -14.00 9.54 14.99
N SER A 263 -13.23 9.74 16.07
CA SER A 263 -12.47 8.69 16.74
C SER A 263 -13.29 7.75 17.64
N THR A 264 -14.51 8.14 18.01
CA THR A 264 -15.34 7.39 18.97
C THR A 264 -16.73 7.03 18.47
N THR A 265 -17.19 7.67 17.40
CA THR A 265 -18.48 7.36 16.77
C THR A 265 -18.48 5.93 16.24
N PRO A 266 -19.61 5.18 16.34
CA PRO A 266 -19.71 3.85 15.75
C PRO A 266 -19.28 3.82 14.29
N ILE A 267 -18.54 2.76 13.95
CA ILE A 267 -17.89 2.62 12.65
C ILE A 267 -18.87 2.52 11.48
N ASP A 268 -20.09 2.05 11.71
CA ASP A 268 -21.14 1.86 10.70
C ASP A 268 -21.94 3.13 10.39
N GLN A 269 -21.56 4.28 10.97
CA GLN A 269 -22.24 5.57 10.81
C GLN A 269 -21.27 6.63 10.30
N ASN A 270 -21.82 7.70 9.70
CA ASN A 270 -21.06 8.91 9.32
C ASN A 270 -19.86 8.63 8.39
N TYR A 271 -20.12 7.80 7.38
CA TYR A 271 -19.25 7.65 6.22
C TYR A 271 -18.96 9.00 5.61
N PHE A 272 -17.71 9.21 5.19
CA PHE A 272 -17.31 10.50 4.67
C PHE A 272 -16.23 10.32 3.61
N ALA A 273 -16.51 10.85 2.41
CA ALA A 273 -15.51 11.08 1.39
C ALA A 273 -14.95 12.50 1.56
N PRO A 274 -13.70 12.63 2.03
CA PRO A 274 -13.05 13.94 2.18
C PRO A 274 -13.11 14.76 0.87
N LEU A 275 -13.48 16.04 0.97
CA LEU A 275 -13.41 16.94 -0.17
C LEU A 275 -11.95 17.26 -0.49
N ASN A 276 -11.61 17.32 -1.77
CA ASN A 276 -10.30 17.78 -2.23
C ASN A 276 -10.10 19.23 -1.74
N ASP A 277 -9.05 19.47 -0.96
CA ASP A 277 -8.59 20.78 -0.43
C ASP A 277 -9.25 21.35 0.84
N VAL A 278 -10.25 20.70 1.42
CA VAL A 278 -10.88 21.21 2.66
C VAL A 278 -10.52 20.35 3.86
N ASP A 279 -10.86 19.06 3.81
CA ASP A 279 -10.69 18.13 4.93
C ASP A 279 -9.24 17.83 5.34
N ASN A 280 -9.05 17.25 6.52
CA ASN A 280 -7.76 16.70 6.94
C ASN A 280 -7.96 15.22 7.31
N SER A 281 -7.33 14.30 6.58
CA SER A 281 -7.49 12.87 6.80
C SER A 281 -7.09 12.42 8.21
N ASN A 282 -6.21 13.15 8.91
CA ASN A 282 -5.87 12.85 10.30
C ASN A 282 -7.01 13.18 11.28
N SER A 283 -7.81 14.22 10.99
CA SER A 283 -8.99 14.56 11.79
C SER A 283 -10.15 13.59 11.56
N LEU A 284 -10.16 12.90 10.41
CA LEU A 284 -11.22 11.98 10.00
C LEU A 284 -10.96 10.53 10.41
N LEU A 285 -9.89 10.24 11.14
CA LEU A 285 -9.57 8.87 11.54
C LEU A 285 -10.65 8.29 12.46
N GLY A 286 -11.38 7.31 11.95
CA GLY A 286 -12.37 6.54 12.68
C GLY A 286 -11.77 5.55 13.69
N PRO A 287 -12.63 4.81 14.41
CA PRO A 287 -12.18 3.68 15.23
C PRO A 287 -11.47 2.61 14.40
N SER A 288 -10.54 1.88 15.02
CA SER A 288 -9.84 0.78 14.36
C SER A 288 -10.76 -0.42 14.10
N LEU A 289 -10.61 -1.00 12.91
CA LEU A 289 -11.14 -2.29 12.50
C LEU A 289 -10.49 -3.40 13.34
N LEU A 290 -11.31 -4.25 13.96
CA LEU A 290 -10.84 -5.26 14.90
C LEU A 290 -10.10 -6.39 14.18
N GLY A 291 -8.94 -6.79 14.73
CA GLY A 291 -8.19 -7.94 14.22
C GLY A 291 -7.36 -7.66 12.97
N LEU A 292 -7.25 -6.39 12.55
CA LEU A 292 -6.24 -5.93 11.59
C LEU A 292 -5.14 -5.18 12.36
N SER A 293 -3.90 -5.40 11.93
CA SER A 293 -2.74 -4.62 12.35
C SER A 293 -2.41 -3.55 11.31
N GLN A 294 -1.55 -2.61 11.68
CA GLN A 294 -1.05 -1.63 10.71
C GLN A 294 -0.32 -2.34 9.56
N GLY A 295 -0.66 -1.97 8.32
CA GLY A 295 -0.15 -2.58 7.11
C GLY A 295 -1.01 -3.72 6.55
N ASP A 296 -1.90 -4.29 7.36
CA ASP A 296 -2.77 -5.37 6.88
C ASP A 296 -3.79 -4.83 5.88
N LEU A 297 -4.12 -5.66 4.90
CA LEU A 297 -5.11 -5.34 3.88
C LEU A 297 -6.49 -5.85 4.30
N ILE A 298 -7.50 -5.05 4.00
CA ILE A 298 -8.89 -5.49 4.00
C ILE A 298 -9.11 -6.29 2.72
N ASP A 299 -9.47 -7.56 2.89
CA ASP A 299 -9.83 -8.48 1.81
C ASP A 299 -11.17 -9.16 2.09
N LYS A 300 -11.62 -10.03 1.17
CA LYS A 300 -12.91 -10.74 1.34
C LYS A 300 -12.93 -11.66 2.56
N ASN A 301 -11.79 -12.23 2.95
CA ASN A 301 -11.72 -13.14 4.09
C ASN A 301 -11.92 -12.37 5.40
N TYR A 302 -11.35 -11.16 5.50
CA TYR A 302 -11.65 -10.25 6.58
C TYR A 302 -13.12 -9.83 6.56
N ALA A 303 -13.62 -9.36 5.41
CA ALA A 303 -14.98 -8.85 5.25
C ALA A 303 -16.05 -9.89 5.63
N LEU A 304 -15.92 -11.13 5.13
CA LEU A 304 -16.81 -12.26 5.44
C LEU A 304 -16.54 -12.92 6.80
N GLY A 305 -15.41 -12.58 7.44
CA GLY A 305 -15.02 -13.10 8.73
C GLY A 305 -15.82 -12.47 9.88
N ALA A 306 -15.65 -13.01 11.09
CA ALA A 306 -16.38 -12.56 12.28
C ALA A 306 -16.16 -11.08 12.63
N ASN A 307 -15.00 -10.51 12.24
CA ASN A 307 -14.68 -9.10 12.48
C ASN A 307 -15.25 -8.17 11.39
N GLY A 308 -15.29 -8.61 10.13
CA GLY A 308 -15.85 -7.84 9.02
C GLY A 308 -17.37 -7.93 8.93
N GLY A 309 -17.98 -9.02 9.41
CA GLY A 309 -19.43 -9.15 9.62
C GLY A 309 -20.28 -9.37 8.36
N CYS A 310 -19.72 -9.21 7.16
CA CYS A 310 -20.49 -9.37 5.92
C CYS A 310 -21.06 -10.79 5.79
N ASN A 311 -22.30 -10.87 5.31
CA ASN A 311 -22.93 -12.13 4.99
C ASN A 311 -22.18 -12.84 3.85
N VAL A 312 -22.10 -14.16 3.95
CA VAL A 312 -21.44 -15.04 2.95
C VAL A 312 -22.20 -15.16 1.63
N ASP A 313 -23.30 -14.44 1.46
CA ASP A 313 -24.09 -14.40 0.24
C ASP A 313 -23.60 -13.35 -0.77
N ASN A 314 -22.52 -12.63 -0.44
CA ASN A 314 -21.96 -11.53 -1.22
C ASN A 314 -22.92 -10.36 -1.43
N SER A 315 -23.98 -10.21 -0.62
CA SER A 315 -24.94 -9.11 -0.78
C SER A 315 -24.50 -7.77 -0.18
N GLY A 316 -23.37 -7.77 0.56
CA GLY A 316 -22.94 -6.65 1.41
C GLY A 316 -23.75 -6.50 2.71
N ALA A 317 -24.83 -7.25 2.89
CA ALA A 317 -25.60 -7.21 4.13
C ALA A 317 -24.77 -7.72 5.31
N GLY A 318 -24.96 -7.13 6.49
CA GLY A 318 -24.29 -7.56 7.72
C GLY A 318 -22.89 -7.01 7.93
N CYS A 319 -22.27 -6.39 6.93
CA CYS A 319 -20.94 -5.80 7.05
C CYS A 319 -20.85 -4.83 8.24
N LEU A 320 -19.76 -4.90 9.00
CA LEU A 320 -19.42 -4.00 10.10
C LEU A 320 -19.43 -2.54 9.64
N THR A 321 -18.99 -2.31 8.41
CA THR A 321 -19.12 -1.03 7.74
C THR A 321 -19.31 -1.25 6.23
N ARG A 322 -20.06 -0.37 5.58
CA ARG A 322 -20.47 -0.55 4.18
C ARG A 322 -19.31 -0.64 3.20
N GLU A 323 -18.20 0.06 3.43
CA GLU A 323 -17.01 0.00 2.56
C GLU A 323 -16.48 -1.44 2.41
N LEU A 324 -16.65 -2.31 3.42
CA LEU A 324 -16.16 -3.70 3.36
C LEU A 324 -16.83 -4.52 2.25
N GLU A 325 -18.03 -4.13 1.82
CA GLU A 325 -18.71 -4.72 0.68
C GLU A 325 -17.86 -4.67 -0.60
N PHE A 326 -17.04 -3.63 -0.76
CA PHE A 326 -16.17 -3.45 -1.91
C PHE A 326 -15.17 -4.60 -2.10
N ALA A 327 -14.70 -5.23 -1.01
CA ALA A 327 -13.75 -6.33 -1.07
C ALA A 327 -14.40 -7.66 -1.51
N LEU A 328 -15.72 -7.77 -1.48
CA LEU A 328 -16.43 -9.02 -1.74
C LEU A 328 -16.28 -9.48 -3.20
N PRO A 329 -16.53 -10.77 -3.50
CA PRO A 329 -16.69 -11.25 -4.86
C PRO A 329 -17.89 -10.59 -5.57
N VAL A 330 -17.84 -10.53 -6.91
CA VAL A 330 -19.01 -10.15 -7.71
C VAL A 330 -20.18 -11.09 -7.39
N ASP A 331 -21.33 -10.52 -7.02
CA ASP A 331 -22.54 -11.30 -6.78
C ASP A 331 -23.18 -11.68 -8.13
N VAL A 332 -22.69 -12.78 -8.72
CA VAL A 332 -23.18 -13.28 -10.01
C VAL A 332 -24.67 -13.68 -9.99
N ALA A 333 -25.28 -13.85 -8.81
CA ALA A 333 -26.68 -14.24 -8.70
C ALA A 333 -27.62 -13.04 -8.77
N ASN A 334 -27.27 -11.94 -8.10
CA ASN A 334 -28.15 -10.76 -7.97
C ASN A 334 -27.64 -9.54 -8.75
N ASP A 335 -26.34 -9.44 -8.99
CA ASP A 335 -25.68 -8.34 -9.69
C ASP A 335 -24.59 -8.86 -10.67
N PRO A 336 -24.99 -9.61 -11.73
CA PRO A 336 -24.04 -10.23 -12.66
C PRO A 336 -23.19 -9.25 -13.47
N ASN A 337 -23.58 -7.96 -13.51
CA ASN A 337 -22.83 -6.91 -14.20
C ASN A 337 -21.96 -6.08 -13.24
N ASN A 338 -21.89 -6.46 -11.96
CA ASN A 338 -21.11 -5.77 -10.93
C ASN A 338 -21.43 -4.27 -10.78
N THR A 339 -22.71 -3.91 -10.86
CA THR A 339 -23.18 -2.54 -10.59
C THR A 339 -22.95 -2.10 -9.14
N TRP A 340 -22.72 -3.05 -8.23
CA TRP A 340 -22.40 -2.78 -6.82
C TRP A 340 -20.93 -2.45 -6.58
N SER A 341 -20.07 -2.63 -7.59
CA SER A 341 -18.64 -2.33 -7.53
C SER A 341 -17.83 -3.26 -6.61
N HIS A 342 -18.18 -4.53 -6.53
CA HIS A 342 -17.37 -5.54 -5.84
C HIS A 342 -16.06 -5.81 -6.59
N ARG A 343 -14.97 -6.06 -5.87
CA ARG A 343 -13.62 -6.18 -6.46
C ARG A 343 -12.98 -7.56 -6.32
N ASN A 344 -13.64 -8.52 -5.66
CA ASN A 344 -13.13 -9.87 -5.41
C ASN A 344 -11.70 -9.87 -4.83
N MET A 345 -11.51 -9.11 -3.76
CA MET A 345 -10.19 -8.97 -3.14
C MET A 345 -9.89 -10.19 -2.26
N GLU A 346 -8.72 -10.79 -2.40
CA GLU A 346 -8.26 -11.87 -1.54
C GLU A 346 -6.75 -11.86 -1.41
N ASN A 347 -6.24 -11.62 -0.20
CA ASN A 347 -4.80 -11.50 0.03
C ASN A 347 -4.12 -12.87 0.15
N THR A 348 -4.11 -13.65 -0.93
CA THR A 348 -3.48 -14.98 -0.94
C THR A 348 -1.94 -14.95 -0.94
N ILE A 349 -1.37 -13.76 -1.19
CA ILE A 349 0.08 -13.52 -1.26
C ILE A 349 0.63 -12.94 0.05
N GLY A 350 -0.22 -12.65 1.03
CA GLY A 350 0.20 -12.05 2.30
C GLY A 350 0.92 -10.71 2.13
N LEU A 351 0.48 -9.90 1.16
CA LEU A 351 0.95 -8.53 0.93
C LEU A 351 0.55 -7.64 2.10
N GLN A 352 1.44 -6.73 2.50
CA GLN A 352 1.13 -5.62 3.39
C GLN A 352 1.44 -4.33 2.64
N MET A 353 0.72 -3.25 2.93
CA MET A 353 1.01 -1.95 2.32
C MET A 353 0.72 -0.80 3.25
N ALA A 354 1.24 0.38 2.95
CA ALA A 354 0.84 1.64 3.55
C ALA A 354 1.03 2.76 2.55
N PHE A 355 0.26 3.84 2.75
CA PHE A 355 0.26 4.99 1.88
C PHE A 355 0.36 6.28 2.71
N ASP A 356 1.43 7.04 2.55
CA ASP A 356 1.62 8.36 3.17
C ASP A 356 2.08 9.39 2.14
N ASN A 357 1.12 10.17 1.65
CA ASN A 357 1.32 11.23 0.67
C ASN A 357 1.70 12.59 1.28
N SER A 358 2.12 12.64 2.55
CA SER A 358 2.30 13.92 3.26
C SER A 358 3.54 14.73 2.86
N ASN A 359 4.28 14.31 1.84
CA ASN A 359 5.47 15.01 1.36
C ASN A 359 5.10 16.36 0.72
N ILE A 360 5.91 17.38 0.97
CA ILE A 360 5.80 18.72 0.35
C ILE A 360 7.12 19.19 -0.29
N ALA A 361 8.13 18.33 -0.17
CA ALA A 361 9.41 18.42 -0.84
C ALA A 361 9.47 17.26 -1.83
N GLY A 362 10.46 17.28 -2.70
CA GLY A 362 10.58 16.33 -3.80
C GLY A 362 11.16 17.02 -5.01
N VAL A 363 10.99 16.43 -6.18
CA VAL A 363 11.45 16.99 -7.44
C VAL A 363 10.61 18.21 -7.90
N ASN A 364 11.14 19.03 -8.80
CA ASN A 364 10.41 20.19 -9.27
C ASN A 364 9.40 19.81 -10.34
N GLY A 365 8.42 20.70 -10.53
CA GLY A 365 7.46 20.66 -11.64
C GLY A 365 7.87 21.57 -12.78
N GLY A 366 7.69 21.12 -14.02
CA GLY A 366 7.74 21.98 -15.21
C GLY A 366 8.70 21.51 -16.30
N PRO A 367 8.73 22.18 -17.47
CA PRO A 367 9.21 21.64 -18.74
C PRO A 367 10.70 21.31 -18.86
N ASP A 368 11.51 21.52 -17.83
CA ASP A 368 12.96 21.33 -17.87
C ASP A 368 13.37 19.87 -17.56
N TYR A 369 12.76 18.92 -18.27
CA TYR A 369 12.94 17.48 -18.02
C TYR A 369 14.27 16.92 -18.53
N PHE A 370 15.10 17.74 -19.18
CA PHE A 370 16.36 17.30 -19.78
C PHE A 370 17.56 17.55 -18.87
N ASN A 371 17.32 18.22 -17.73
CA ASN A 371 18.33 18.51 -16.74
C ASN A 371 17.99 17.79 -15.42
N PRO A 372 19.03 17.43 -14.65
CA PRO A 372 18.89 17.03 -13.25
C PRO A 372 17.96 17.94 -12.45
N THR A 373 17.07 17.34 -11.65
CA THR A 373 16.19 18.08 -10.75
C THR A 373 16.98 18.97 -9.81
N ALA A 374 16.47 20.20 -9.59
CA ALA A 374 16.95 21.10 -8.55
C ALA A 374 16.09 21.05 -7.29
N GLY A 375 15.15 20.09 -7.21
CA GLY A 375 14.32 19.84 -6.05
C GLY A 375 15.10 19.22 -4.88
N ASP A 376 14.37 18.70 -3.90
CA ASP A 376 14.95 18.10 -2.69
C ASP A 376 14.45 16.66 -2.43
N PRO A 377 14.54 15.76 -3.43
CA PRO A 377 14.07 14.38 -3.28
C PRO A 377 14.82 13.62 -2.16
N ALA A 378 16.06 14.01 -1.86
CA ALA A 378 16.89 13.36 -0.84
C ALA A 378 16.31 13.45 0.59
N ASN A 379 15.43 14.41 0.87
CA ASN A 379 14.78 14.58 2.17
C ASN A 379 13.38 13.96 2.25
N VAL A 380 12.92 13.31 1.19
CA VAL A 380 11.60 12.67 1.11
C VAL A 380 11.69 11.21 1.51
N THR A 381 10.98 10.80 2.56
CA THR A 381 11.05 9.43 3.11
C THR A 381 9.69 8.74 3.22
N SER A 382 8.59 9.45 3.00
CA SER A 382 7.23 8.90 3.05
C SER A 382 6.67 8.70 1.65
N GLY A 383 5.77 7.74 1.47
CA GLY A 383 5.10 7.46 0.21
C GLY A 383 4.36 6.13 0.25
N ILE A 384 4.55 5.31 -0.78
CA ILE A 384 3.98 3.97 -0.87
C ILE A 384 4.96 2.98 -0.27
N GLU A 385 4.56 2.28 0.77
CA GLU A 385 5.31 1.18 1.37
C GLU A 385 4.60 -0.14 1.11
N PHE A 386 5.35 -1.20 0.80
CA PHE A 386 4.80 -2.54 0.78
C PHE A 386 5.77 -3.59 1.30
N SER A 387 5.20 -4.72 1.74
CA SER A 387 5.95 -5.91 2.06
C SER A 387 5.32 -7.15 1.44
N ILE A 388 6.14 -8.00 0.83
CA ILE A 388 5.71 -9.27 0.25
C ILE A 388 6.63 -10.41 0.71
N PRO A 389 6.10 -11.61 1.04
CA PRO A 389 6.95 -12.76 1.34
C PRO A 389 7.83 -13.12 0.14
N LEU A 390 9.10 -13.49 0.42
CA LEU A 390 10.01 -13.98 -0.62
C LEU A 390 9.46 -15.24 -1.32
N SER A 391 8.60 -16.00 -0.64
CA SER A 391 7.94 -17.18 -1.21
C SER A 391 6.94 -16.87 -2.31
N GLN A 392 6.42 -15.64 -2.37
CA GLN A 392 5.53 -15.21 -3.45
C GLN A 392 6.32 -14.75 -4.67
N ILE A 393 7.56 -14.29 -4.49
CA ILE A 393 8.44 -13.86 -5.57
C ILE A 393 9.54 -14.89 -5.89
N GLY A 394 9.18 -16.17 -5.82
CA GLY A 394 10.00 -17.27 -6.32
C GLY A 394 11.09 -17.79 -5.39
N ASN A 395 11.16 -17.32 -4.14
CA ASN A 395 12.22 -17.64 -3.16
C ASN A 395 13.63 -17.41 -3.74
N PRO A 396 14.00 -16.15 -4.03
CA PRO A 396 15.33 -15.82 -4.55
C PRO A 396 16.43 -16.40 -3.66
N ALA A 397 17.47 -16.94 -4.28
CA ALA A 397 18.54 -17.63 -3.57
C ALA A 397 19.34 -16.65 -2.70
N ALA A 398 19.94 -17.16 -1.61
CA ALA A 398 20.85 -16.34 -0.82
C ALA A 398 21.99 -15.79 -1.70
N LEU A 399 22.33 -14.51 -1.51
CA LEU A 399 23.31 -13.77 -2.29
C LEU A 399 22.96 -13.57 -3.77
N SER A 400 21.76 -13.94 -4.22
CA SER A 400 21.25 -13.47 -5.52
C SER A 400 20.70 -12.05 -5.38
N ASP A 401 20.52 -11.39 -6.51
CA ASP A 401 19.88 -10.08 -6.54
C ASP A 401 18.37 -10.22 -6.72
N ILE A 402 17.63 -9.27 -6.16
CA ILE A 402 16.27 -8.90 -6.52
C ILE A 402 16.38 -7.52 -7.17
N ARG A 403 15.91 -7.37 -8.40
CA ARG A 403 15.83 -6.09 -9.09
C ARG A 403 14.39 -5.63 -9.15
N LEU A 404 14.18 -4.32 -8.98
CA LEU A 404 12.87 -3.71 -8.97
C LEU A 404 12.86 -2.54 -9.95
N SER A 405 11.94 -2.58 -10.93
CA SER A 405 11.63 -1.44 -11.78
C SER A 405 10.29 -0.88 -11.32
N LEU A 406 10.33 0.29 -10.66
CA LEU A 406 9.15 0.99 -10.16
C LEU A 406 8.92 2.22 -11.00
N PHE A 407 7.68 2.48 -11.41
CA PHE A 407 7.34 3.70 -12.12
C PHE A 407 5.89 4.11 -11.98
N VAL A 408 5.64 5.41 -12.17
CA VAL A 408 4.28 5.94 -12.23
C VAL A 408 3.70 5.73 -13.61
N ASN A 409 2.49 5.19 -13.66
CA ASN A 409 1.68 4.97 -14.84
C ASN A 409 0.30 5.61 -14.66
N ASN A 410 -0.44 5.82 -15.75
CA ASN A 410 -1.82 6.27 -15.67
C ASN A 410 -2.77 5.14 -15.24
N GLY A 411 -4.01 5.50 -14.93
CA GLY A 411 -5.03 4.55 -14.49
C GLY A 411 -5.27 3.38 -15.45
N ASP A 412 -5.04 3.56 -16.75
CA ASP A 412 -5.24 2.53 -17.78
C ASP A 412 -3.98 1.67 -18.05
N HIS A 413 -2.86 1.91 -17.36
CA HIS A 413 -1.55 1.28 -17.62
C HIS A 413 -0.95 1.51 -19.03
N ASN A 414 -1.37 2.57 -19.74
CA ASN A 414 -0.96 2.83 -21.13
C ASN A 414 -0.14 4.13 -21.32
N TYR A 415 0.20 4.83 -20.24
CA TYR A 415 0.94 6.09 -20.30
C TYR A 415 1.86 6.25 -19.09
N LEU A 416 3.17 6.27 -19.35
CA LEU A 416 4.19 6.29 -18.30
C LEU A 416 4.59 7.73 -17.99
N ALA A 417 4.63 8.08 -16.71
CA ALA A 417 5.36 9.29 -16.30
C ALA A 417 6.86 9.07 -16.52
N ASN A 418 7.66 10.14 -16.54
CA ASN A 418 9.12 10.04 -16.48
C ASN A 418 9.68 9.67 -15.10
N GLN A 419 8.80 9.26 -14.18
CA GLN A 419 9.11 8.98 -12.79
C GLN A 419 9.34 7.49 -12.63
N PHE A 420 10.62 7.11 -12.66
CA PHE A 420 11.11 5.75 -12.52
C PHE A 420 12.05 5.64 -11.32
N SER A 421 12.17 4.43 -10.76
CA SER A 421 13.28 4.02 -9.89
C SER A 421 14.62 4.08 -10.62
N GLY A 422 15.72 3.94 -9.87
CA GLY A 422 17.07 3.99 -10.45
C GLY A 422 17.46 5.41 -10.83
N GLU A 423 18.01 5.60 -12.02
CA GLU A 423 18.49 6.90 -12.49
C GLU A 423 17.38 7.84 -13.02
N GLY A 424 16.15 7.35 -13.15
CA GLY A 424 15.03 8.09 -13.75
C GLY A 424 15.15 8.25 -15.26
N ILE A 425 14.33 9.15 -15.85
CA ILE A 425 14.31 9.40 -17.30
C ILE A 425 14.24 10.91 -17.60
N LEU A 426 15.37 11.47 -18.04
CA LEU A 426 15.50 12.87 -18.43
C LEU A 426 14.97 13.17 -19.86
N LEU A 427 13.68 12.88 -20.09
CA LEU A 427 13.02 13.11 -21.39
C LEU A 427 11.59 13.68 -21.27
N GLY A 428 10.97 13.58 -20.09
CA GLY A 428 9.53 13.78 -19.92
C GLY A 428 8.73 12.49 -20.14
N ASN A 429 7.43 12.54 -19.88
CA ASN A 429 6.55 11.36 -19.88
C ASN A 429 6.62 10.57 -21.21
N LEU A 430 6.45 9.25 -21.10
CA LEU A 430 6.63 8.30 -22.19
C LEU A 430 5.30 7.66 -22.60
N GLY A 431 5.22 7.31 -23.89
CA GLY A 431 4.06 6.64 -24.47
C GLY A 431 2.89 7.58 -24.75
N GLY A 432 1.82 7.02 -25.29
CA GLY A 432 0.60 7.75 -25.63
C GLY A 432 -0.65 6.97 -25.21
N ASN A 433 -1.65 7.68 -24.69
CA ASN A 433 -2.95 7.15 -24.27
C ASN A 433 -3.89 6.76 -25.43
N GLY A 434 -3.35 6.43 -26.62
CA GLY A 434 -4.14 6.25 -27.84
C GLY A 434 -4.87 7.49 -28.37
N SER A 435 -4.79 8.64 -27.68
CA SER A 435 -5.37 9.94 -28.08
C SER A 435 -4.33 11.00 -28.42
N GLY A 436 -3.04 10.63 -28.46
CA GLY A 436 -1.94 11.51 -28.80
C GLY A 436 -1.51 12.40 -27.63
N GLY A 437 -0.27 12.21 -27.19
CA GLY A 437 0.47 13.12 -26.32
C GLY A 437 1.83 13.37 -26.96
N SER A 438 2.28 14.62 -26.93
CA SER A 438 3.37 15.20 -27.74
C SER A 438 4.80 14.77 -27.35
N GLY A 439 5.05 13.47 -27.28
CA GLY A 439 6.37 12.88 -27.03
C GLY A 439 6.98 12.20 -28.26
N ALA A 440 8.19 11.66 -28.11
CA ALA A 440 8.85 10.87 -29.16
C ALA A 440 8.18 9.49 -29.40
N PHE A 441 7.32 9.05 -28.49
CA PHE A 441 6.68 7.72 -28.48
C PHE A 441 5.16 7.88 -28.45
N ASN A 442 4.44 7.22 -29.36
CA ASN A 442 2.97 7.29 -29.44
C ASN A 442 2.28 6.07 -28.81
N ASP A 443 3.05 5.04 -28.46
CA ASP A 443 2.61 3.74 -27.97
C ASP A 443 3.71 3.18 -27.06
N LEU A 444 3.34 2.40 -26.03
CA LEU A 444 4.31 1.75 -25.14
C LEU A 444 5.18 0.72 -25.87
N ARG A 445 4.71 0.18 -27.00
CA ARG A 445 5.48 -0.71 -27.87
C ARG A 445 6.72 -0.07 -28.48
N ASP A 446 6.77 1.26 -28.53
CA ASP A 446 7.92 2.00 -29.06
C ASP A 446 8.99 2.27 -27.98
N ILE A 447 8.71 1.93 -26.71
CA ILE A 447 9.59 2.23 -25.58
C ILE A 447 10.54 1.06 -25.32
N ASP A 448 11.84 1.35 -25.38
CA ASP A 448 12.93 0.49 -24.92
C ASP A 448 13.73 1.26 -23.87
N LEU A 449 13.59 0.86 -22.59
CA LEU A 449 14.24 1.55 -21.48
C LEU A 449 15.76 1.49 -21.59
N GLY A 450 16.31 0.44 -22.20
CA GLY A 450 17.76 0.31 -22.43
C GLY A 450 18.35 1.34 -23.41
N LEU A 451 17.53 2.23 -23.99
CA LEU A 451 17.97 3.38 -24.77
C LEU A 451 18.16 4.65 -23.93
N PHE A 452 17.69 4.67 -22.68
CA PHE A 452 17.93 5.76 -21.75
C PHE A 452 19.24 5.56 -20.99
N ALA A 453 19.78 6.66 -20.45
CA ALA A 453 21.02 6.60 -19.68
C ALA A 453 20.75 6.00 -18.30
N GLY A 454 21.66 5.14 -17.83
CA GLY A 454 21.51 4.48 -16.54
C GLY A 454 20.53 3.31 -16.57
N ASN A 455 20.25 2.75 -15.40
CA ASN A 455 19.21 1.74 -15.25
C ASN A 455 17.98 2.38 -14.60
N GLN A 456 16.79 2.04 -15.09
CA GLN A 456 15.48 2.39 -14.53
C GLN A 456 14.99 1.33 -13.52
N PHE A 457 15.91 0.50 -13.00
CA PHE A 457 15.68 -0.43 -11.91
C PHE A 457 16.72 -0.25 -10.79
N VAL A 458 16.33 -0.65 -9.59
CA VAL A 458 17.21 -0.76 -8.41
C VAL A 458 17.49 -2.22 -8.07
N THR A 459 18.54 -2.47 -7.29
CA THR A 459 18.97 -3.83 -6.92
C THR A 459 19.10 -3.95 -5.40
N LEU A 460 18.51 -5.00 -4.84
CA LEU A 460 18.80 -5.48 -3.49
C LEU A 460 19.41 -6.88 -3.56
N THR A 461 20.50 -7.11 -2.83
CA THR A 461 21.05 -8.46 -2.70
C THR A 461 20.39 -9.19 -1.54
N VAL A 462 19.88 -10.40 -1.79
CA VAL A 462 19.33 -11.28 -0.76
C VAL A 462 20.43 -11.58 0.26
N PRO A 463 20.23 -11.29 1.56
CA PRO A 463 21.24 -11.56 2.57
C PRO A 463 21.64 -13.04 2.57
N ALA A 464 22.90 -13.30 2.89
CA ALA A 464 23.31 -14.67 3.22
C ALA A 464 22.38 -15.18 4.33
N LEU A 465 21.84 -16.39 4.18
CA LEU A 465 21.18 -17.08 5.29
C LEU A 465 22.14 -17.05 6.47
N ALA A 466 21.77 -16.37 7.56
CA ALA A 466 22.51 -16.47 8.81
C ALA A 466 22.54 -17.96 9.16
N ALA A 467 23.73 -18.57 9.17
CA ALA A 467 23.91 -19.98 9.45
C ALA A 467 23.15 -20.33 10.74
N ALA A 468 22.03 -21.03 10.59
CA ALA A 468 21.25 -21.66 11.64
C ALA A 468 21.08 -20.86 12.96
N ALA A 469 20.21 -19.84 12.96
CA ALA A 469 19.49 -19.49 14.19
C ALA A 469 18.43 -20.56 14.56
N SER A 470 18.27 -21.60 13.75
CA SER A 470 17.29 -22.70 13.91
C SER A 470 17.72 -23.82 14.87
N ALA A 471 18.79 -23.67 15.65
CA ALA A 471 19.12 -24.60 16.74
C ALA A 471 18.92 -23.99 18.14
N VAL A 472 18.14 -22.90 18.25
CA VAL A 472 17.67 -22.40 19.55
C VAL A 472 16.29 -22.99 19.82
N PRO A 473 16.14 -23.89 20.81
CA PRO A 473 14.83 -24.36 21.22
C PRO A 473 14.02 -23.19 21.78
N GLU A 474 12.74 -23.08 21.40
CA GLU A 474 11.74 -22.17 21.98
C GLU A 474 11.87 -22.07 23.52
N PRO A 475 11.62 -20.92 24.17
CA PRO A 475 11.80 -20.74 25.62
C PRO A 475 11.12 -21.82 26.48
N SER A 476 9.98 -22.35 26.00
CA SER A 476 9.23 -23.45 26.61
C SER A 476 9.99 -24.78 26.59
N SER A 477 10.80 -25.04 25.57
CA SER A 477 11.59 -26.26 25.43
C SER A 477 12.90 -26.22 26.23
N LEU A 478 13.47 -25.03 26.47
CA LEU A 478 14.54 -24.83 27.46
C LEU A 478 14.03 -25.02 28.90
N ALA A 479 12.82 -24.53 29.20
CA ALA A 479 12.17 -24.80 30.49
C ALA A 479 11.89 -26.30 30.66
N LEU A 480 11.40 -26.98 29.63
CA LEU A 480 11.15 -28.43 29.66
C LEU A 480 12.44 -29.24 29.86
N LEU A 481 13.54 -28.85 29.21
CA LEU A 481 14.85 -29.47 29.42
C LEU A 481 15.40 -29.21 30.83
N ALA A 482 15.21 -28.01 31.38
CA ALA A 482 15.61 -27.67 32.74
C ALA A 482 14.78 -28.45 33.79
N PHE A 483 13.48 -28.64 33.56
CA PHE A 483 12.62 -29.47 34.40
C PHE A 483 12.95 -30.97 34.29
N ALA A 484 13.26 -31.47 33.08
CA ALA A 484 13.69 -32.85 32.88
C ALA A 484 15.05 -33.12 33.55
N ALA A 485 16.01 -32.21 33.42
CA ALA A 485 17.32 -32.33 34.05
C ALA A 485 17.24 -32.28 35.59
N THR A 486 16.41 -31.39 36.16
CA THR A 486 16.20 -31.33 37.62
C THR A 486 15.44 -32.55 38.16
N ALA A 487 14.49 -33.11 37.42
CA ALA A 487 13.79 -34.35 37.79
C ALA A 487 14.72 -35.59 37.76
N ILE A 488 15.66 -35.66 36.81
CA ILE A 488 16.65 -36.75 36.73
C ILE A 488 17.68 -36.64 37.87
N ILE A 489 18.10 -35.42 38.23
CA ILE A 489 19.01 -35.19 39.36
C ILE A 489 18.31 -35.45 40.71
N GLY A 490 17.04 -35.07 40.84
CA GLY A 490 16.23 -35.32 42.04
C GLY A 490 15.89 -36.79 42.28
N SER A 491 15.66 -37.56 41.21
CA SER A 491 15.36 -39.00 41.31
C SER A 491 16.60 -39.86 41.61
N ARG A 492 17.80 -39.42 41.23
CA ARG A 492 19.07 -40.10 41.58
C ARG A 492 19.50 -39.88 43.03
N ARG A 493 19.11 -38.77 43.67
CA ARG A 493 19.39 -38.50 45.10
C ARG A 493 18.47 -39.24 46.09
N ARG A 494 17.40 -39.90 45.63
CA ARG A 494 16.49 -40.69 46.49
C ARG A 494 16.82 -42.19 46.53
N LYS A 495 17.88 -42.66 45.85
CA LYS A 495 18.30 -44.07 45.83
C LYS A 495 19.78 -44.29 46.20
N SER A 496 20.29 -43.49 47.12
CA SER A 496 21.60 -43.70 47.76
C SER A 496 21.47 -43.57 49.27
#